data_AF-A0A1F9A7Q7-F1
#
_entry.id   AF-A0A1F9A7Q7-F1
#
_cell.length_a   1.000
_cell.length_b   1.000
_cell.length_c   1.000
_cell.angle_alpha   90.00
_cell.angle_beta   90.00
_cell.angle_gamma   90.00
#
_symmetry.space_group_name_H-M   'P 1'
#
loop_
_entity.id
_entity.type
_entity.pdbx_description
1 polymer ?
#
loop_
_entity_poly.entity_id
_entity_poly.type
_entity_poly.pdbx_seq_one_letter_code
_entity_poly.pdbx_strand_id
1 'polypeptide(L)' 'MGEYEIKFTRRAKKDVEKLSPKIKKKLKDILVEVIAQDPFRGKKLSGDLKGSYTYPLTYI' A
#
# COMPACT_ATOMS: atom_id res chain seq x y z
N MET A 1 15.55 9.90 10.68
CA MET A 1 14.63 10.21 9.55
C MET A 1 13.36 9.43 9.81
N GLY A 2 12.24 10.13 9.98
CA GLY A 2 11.00 9.52 10.48
C GLY A 2 10.26 8.72 9.40
N GLU A 3 9.58 7.66 9.82
CA GLU A 3 8.69 6.86 8.98
C GLU A 3 7.49 7.70 8.51
N TYR A 4 7.02 7.44 7.30
CA TYR A 4 5.82 8.06 6.75
C TYR A 4 4.56 7.51 7.42
N GLU A 5 3.62 8.42 7.74
CA GLU A 5 2.32 8.04 8.30
C GLU A 5 1.39 7.47 7.20
N ILE A 6 0.84 6.28 7.45
CA ILE A 6 -0.07 5.61 6.51
C ILE A 6 -1.51 6.00 6.79
N LYS A 7 -2.20 6.55 5.79
CA LYS A 7 -3.61 6.92 5.85
C LYS A 7 -4.43 6.17 4.81
N PHE A 8 -5.58 5.67 5.23
CA PHE A 8 -6.53 5.01 4.34
C PHE A 8 -7.69 5.94 3.99
N THR A 9 -8.09 5.92 2.72
CA THR A 9 -9.39 6.47 2.33
C THR A 9 -10.52 5.58 2.84
N ARG A 10 -11.73 6.12 2.94
CA ARG A 10 -12.93 5.35 3.34
C ARG A 10 -13.16 4.13 2.44
N ARG A 11 -12.89 4.27 1.13
CA ARG A 11 -13.00 3.18 0.16
C ARG A 11 -11.93 2.12 0.41
N ALA A 12 -10.67 2.53 0.56
CA ALA A 12 -9.57 1.62 0.83
C ALA A 12 -9.79 0.82 2.14
N LYS A 13 -10.31 1.44 3.20
CA LYS A 13 -10.66 0.74 4.43
C LYS A 13 -11.64 -0.41 4.20
N LYS A 14 -12.71 -0.17 3.43
CA LYS A 14 -13.69 -1.22 3.07
C LYS A 14 -13.08 -2.32 2.21
N ASP A 15 -12.16 -1.98 1.32
CA ASP A 15 -11.47 -2.96 0.48
C ASP A 15 -10.55 -3.84 1.32
N VAL A 16 -9.82 -3.26 2.28
CA VAL A 16 -9.01 -4.01 3.25
C VAL A 16 -9.86 -4.96 4.08
N GLU A 17 -11.04 -4.53 4.56
CA GLU A 17 -11.94 -5.36 5.36
C GLU A 17 -12.39 -6.63 4.64
N LYS A 18 -12.54 -6.59 3.32
CA LYS A 18 -12.93 -7.75 2.49
C LYS A 18 -11.81 -8.77 2.25
N LEU A 19 -10.56 -8.43 2.55
CA LEU A 19 -9.43 -9.32 2.35
C LEU A 19 -9.43 -10.47 3.37
N SER A 20 -8.95 -11.64 2.95
CA SER A 20 -8.75 -12.77 3.86
C SER A 20 -7.65 -12.45 4.89
N PRO A 21 -7.64 -13.08 6.08
CA PRO A 21 -6.65 -12.80 7.11
C PRO A 21 -5.19 -12.91 6.65
N LYS A 22 -4.89 -13.90 5.78
CA LYS A 22 -3.56 -14.10 5.19
C LYS A 22 -3.10 -12.91 4.34
N ILE A 23 -4.01 -12.40 3.52
CA ILE A 23 -3.75 -11.27 2.62
C ILE A 23 -3.64 -9.97 3.43
N LYS A 24 -4.48 -9.78 4.47
CA LYS A 24 -4.38 -8.64 5.41
C LYS A 24 -3.02 -8.57 6.10
N LYS A 25 -2.50 -9.71 6.56
CA LYS A 25 -1.18 -9.77 7.18
C LYS A 25 -0.10 -9.29 6.21
N LYS A 26 -0.09 -9.84 4.98
CA LYS A 26 0.88 -9.43 3.96
C LYS A 26 0.77 -7.95 3.59
N LEU A 27 -0.46 -7.42 3.50
CA LEU A 27 -0.68 -5.99 3.27
C LEU A 27 -0.07 -5.15 4.40
N LYS A 28 -0.29 -5.54 5.66
CA LYS A 28 0.31 -4.85 6.81
C LYS A 28 1.84 -4.86 6.72
N ASP A 29 2.44 -6.02 6.44
CA ASP A 29 3.89 -6.16 6.33
C ASP A 29 4.44 -5.23 5.23
N ILE A 30 3.81 -5.18 4.06
CA ILE A 30 4.21 -4.28 2.97
C ILE A 30 4.09 -2.82 3.38
N LEU A 31 2.99 -2.46 4.03
CA LEU A 31 2.73 -1.08 4.44
C LEU A 31 3.77 -0.58 5.44
N VAL A 32 4.09 -1.38 6.47
CA VAL A 32 5.02 -0.99 7.54
C VAL A 32 6.48 -1.10 7.11
N GLU A 33 6.87 -2.22 6.50
CA GLU A 33 8.28 -2.49 6.19
C GLU A 33 8.77 -1.81 4.90
N VAL A 34 7.84 -1.44 4.02
CA VAL A 34 8.17 -0.90 2.69
C VAL A 34 7.64 0.51 2.50
N ILE A 35 6.32 0.71 2.59
CA ILE A 35 5.69 1.99 2.22
C ILE A 35 5.95 3.08 3.27
N ALA A 36 5.97 2.72 4.57
CA ALA A 36 6.31 3.66 5.63
C ALA A 36 7.78 4.10 5.58
N GLN A 37 8.68 3.26 5.03
CA GLN A 37 10.10 3.60 4.88
C GLN A 37 10.32 4.45 3.61
N ASP A 38 9.71 4.05 2.50
CA ASP A 38 9.80 4.76 1.22
C ASP A 38 8.51 4.58 0.39
N PRO A 39 7.66 5.62 0.32
CA PRO A 39 6.39 5.56 -0.40
C PRO A 39 6.56 5.50 -1.93
N PHE A 40 7.77 5.73 -2.45
CA PHE A 40 8.06 5.76 -3.88
C PHE A 40 8.61 4.44 -4.43
N ARG A 41 8.76 3.40 -3.59
CA ARG A 41 9.24 2.06 -3.99
C ARG A 41 8.37 1.34 -5.01
N GLY A 42 7.14 1.81 -5.25
CA GLY A 42 6.22 1.22 -6.23
C GLY A 42 6.49 1.63 -7.68
N LYS A 43 5.74 1.03 -8.60
CA LYS A 43 5.69 1.47 -10.00
C LYS A 43 4.96 2.80 -10.08
N LYS A 44 5.64 3.83 -10.57
CA LYS A 44 5.04 5.15 -10.85
C LYS A 44 3.97 5.02 -11.93
N LEU A 45 2.80 5.61 -11.68
CA LEU A 45 1.70 5.65 -12.63
C LEU A 45 1.79 6.89 -13.54
N SER A 46 1.22 6.76 -14.74
CA SER A 46 1.21 7.77 -15.80
C SER A 46 -0.22 8.17 -16.20
N GLY A 47 -0.35 9.23 -17.01
CA GLY A 47 -1.67 9.75 -17.42
C GLY A 47 -2.39 10.43 -16.26
N ASP A 48 -3.71 10.20 -16.14
CA ASP A 48 -4.55 10.77 -15.08
C ASP A 48 -4.14 10.35 -13.66
N LEU A 49 -3.36 9.28 -13.53
CA LEU A 49 -2.83 8.77 -12.27
C LEU A 49 -1.42 9.27 -11.94
N LYS A 50 -0.90 10.23 -12.72
CA LYS A 50 0.43 10.81 -12.50
C LYS A 50 0.55 11.35 -11.07
N GLY A 51 1.61 10.91 -10.38
CA GLY A 51 1.84 11.24 -8.96
C GLY A 51 1.44 10.11 -8.00
N SER A 52 0.71 9.10 -8.49
CA SER A 52 0.42 7.89 -7.75
C SER A 52 1.44 6.78 -8.03
N TYR A 53 1.55 5.85 -7.07
CA TYR A 53 2.46 4.70 -7.14
C TYR A 53 1.67 3.41 -6.85
N THR A 54 2.01 2.33 -7.53
CA THR A 54 1.44 1.00 -7.29
C THR A 54 2.49 0.07 -6.73
N TYR A 55 2.16 -0.60 -5.63
CA TYR A 55 2.95 -1.70 -5.08
C TYR A 55 2.13 -3.00 -5.15
N PRO A 56 2.60 -4.04 -5.87
CA PRO A 56 1.83 -5.26 -6.04
C PRO A 56 1.77 -6.06 -4.75
N LEU A 57 0.58 -6.56 -4.42
CA LEU A 57 0.38 -7.50 -3.34
C LEU A 57 0.61 -8.93 -3.85
N THR A 58 1.84 -9.27 -4.21
CA THR A 58 2.17 -10.57 -4.79
C THR A 58 2.26 -11.64 -3.69
N TYR A 59 1.61 -12.77 -3.93
CA TYR A 59 1.80 -14.03 -3.21
C TYR A 59 2.91 -14.80 -3.92
N ILE A 60 4.05 -15.01 -3.26
CA ILE A 60 5.09 -15.95 -3.70
C ILE A 60 4.93 -17.19 -2.84
#